data_AF-A0A553JT34-F1
#
_entry.id   AF-A0A553JT34-F1
#
_cell.length_a   1.000
_cell.length_b   1.000
_cell.length_c   1.000
_cell.angle_alpha   90.00
_cell.angle_beta   90.00
_cell.angle_gamma   90.00
#
_symmetry.space_group_name_H-M   'P 1'
#
loop_
_entity.id
_entity.type
_entity.pdbx_description
1 polymer ?
#
loop_
_entity_poly.entity_id
_entity_poly.type
_entity_poly.pdbx_seq_one_letter_code
_entity_poly.pdbx_strand_id
1 'polypeptide(L)'
;MAAFTKEQIEFIEWLDKDNSIEVCIEVCADLGKMAGYDTFNGHFQKRTLFRLKMQGFITEQAHYVMGIHWLRASLNQRGKAWLSNNRGETHA
;
A
#
# COMPACT_ATOMS: atom_id res chain seq x y z
N MET A 1 -14.38 12.66 -3.28
CA MET A 1 -13.32 11.65 -3.52
C MET A 1 -14.00 10.31 -3.74
N ALA A 2 -13.66 9.56 -4.79
CA ALA A 2 -14.27 8.25 -5.04
C ALA A 2 -13.92 7.26 -3.91
N ALA A 3 -14.85 6.41 -3.51
CA ALA A 3 -14.59 5.32 -2.56
C ALA A 3 -13.52 4.35 -3.10
N PHE A 4 -12.90 3.58 -2.22
CA PHE A 4 -12.07 2.45 -2.63
C PHE A 4 -12.98 1.28 -3.03
N THR A 5 -12.57 0.51 -4.04
CA THR A 5 -13.27 -0.73 -4.40
C THR A 5 -12.99 -1.80 -3.35
N LYS A 6 -13.78 -2.89 -3.36
CA LYS A 6 -13.58 -4.02 -2.46
C LYS A 6 -12.16 -4.60 -2.54
N GLU A 7 -11.64 -4.80 -3.75
CA GLU A 7 -10.25 -5.27 -3.97
C GLU A 7 -9.21 -4.31 -3.38
N GLN A 8 -9.46 -3.00 -3.47
CA GLN A 8 -8.59 -1.99 -2.89
C GLN A 8 -8.63 -2.03 -1.37
N ILE A 9 -9.79 -2.29 -0.78
CA ILE A 9 -9.95 -2.47 0.67
C ILE A 9 -9.21 -3.74 1.12
N GLU A 10 -9.39 -4.86 0.43
CA GLU A 10 -8.67 -6.12 0.73
C GLU A 10 -7.14 -5.93 0.69
N PHE A 11 -6.64 -5.11 -0.23
CA PHE A 11 -5.23 -4.74 -0.26
C PHE A 11 -4.80 -3.89 0.94
N ILE A 12 -5.61 -2.91 1.35
CA ILE A 12 -5.35 -2.09 2.55
C ILE A 12 -5.37 -2.96 3.81
N GLU A 13 -6.29 -3.93 3.90
CA GLU A 13 -6.35 -4.91 4.98
C GLU A 13 -5.12 -5.81 5.02
N TRP A 14 -4.58 -6.18 3.86
CA TRP A 14 -3.34 -6.93 3.79
C TRP A 14 -2.16 -6.09 4.33
N LEU A 15 -2.07 -4.80 3.97
CA LEU A 15 -1.07 -3.89 4.53
C LEU A 15 -1.21 -3.65 6.04
N ASP A 16 -2.43 -3.73 6.59
CA ASP A 16 -2.69 -3.57 8.02
C ASP A 16 -2.11 -4.74 8.86
N LYS A 17 -1.98 -5.92 8.25
CA LYS A 17 -1.37 -7.13 8.87
C LYS A 17 0.16 -7.10 8.88
N ASP A 18 0.74 -5.91 9.07
CA ASP A 18 2.19 -5.64 9.05
C ASP A 18 2.91 -6.08 7.76
N ASN A 19 2.17 -6.21 6.66
CA ASN A 19 2.77 -6.42 5.34
C ASN A 19 3.19 -5.07 4.72
N SER A 20 4.14 -5.13 3.79
CA SER A 20 4.66 -3.95 3.09
C SER A 20 4.94 -4.25 1.64
N ILE A 21 4.85 -3.22 0.79
CA ILE A 21 5.29 -3.28 -0.60
C ILE A 21 6.64 -2.59 -0.72
N GLU A 22 7.54 -3.18 -1.50
CA GLU A 22 8.79 -2.54 -1.89
C GLU A 22 8.64 -1.99 -3.30
N VAL A 23 9.02 -0.73 -3.49
CA VAL A 23 9.04 -0.07 -4.79
C VAL A 23 10.49 0.28 -5.12
N CYS A 24 11.01 -0.21 -6.23
CA CYS A 24 12.32 0.16 -6.72
C CYS A 24 12.26 1.60 -7.27
N ILE A 25 13.08 2.50 -6.73
CA ILE A 25 13.00 3.94 -7.00
C ILE A 25 14.24 4.51 -7.69
N GLU A 26 15.08 3.67 -8.30
CA GLU A 26 16.31 4.12 -8.98
C GLU A 26 16.07 5.15 -10.09
N VAL A 27 14.97 5.01 -10.83
CA VAL A 27 14.64 5.92 -11.94
C VAL A 27 13.43 6.79 -11.60
N CYS A 28 12.37 6.21 -11.01
CA CYS A 28 11.15 6.92 -10.66
C CYS A 28 10.35 6.15 -9.62
N ALA A 29 9.94 6.83 -8.55
CA ALA A 29 9.11 6.23 -7.50
C ALA A 29 7.73 5.76 -7.98
N ASP A 30 7.25 6.31 -9.11
CA ASP A 30 5.91 6.02 -9.61
C ASP A 30 5.88 4.94 -10.72
N LEU A 31 7.02 4.71 -11.38
CA LEU A 31 7.16 3.73 -12.46
C LEU A 31 8.02 2.52 -12.06
N GLY A 32 8.44 2.49 -10.79
CA GLY A 32 9.26 1.44 -10.21
C GLY A 32 8.72 0.02 -10.38
N LYS A 33 9.65 -0.94 -10.33
CA LYS A 33 9.31 -2.35 -10.09
C LYS A 33 8.79 -2.48 -8.66
N MET A 34 7.74 -3.27 -8.46
CA MET A 34 7.19 -3.52 -7.13
C MET A 34 7.50 -4.96 -6.71
N ALA A 35 7.70 -5.18 -5.40
CA ALA A 35 8.00 -6.46 -4.78
C ALA A 35 7.37 -6.55 -3.38
N GLY A 36 7.47 -7.71 -2.73
CA GLY A 36 7.01 -7.90 -1.34
C GLY A 36 5.52 -8.20 -1.18
N TYR A 37 4.76 -8.27 -2.28
CA TYR A 37 3.34 -8.63 -2.28
C TYR A 37 3.07 -10.10 -2.63
N ASP A 38 4.09 -10.97 -2.57
CA ASP A 38 3.99 -12.39 -2.97
C ASP A 38 2.98 -13.17 -2.10
N THR A 39 2.74 -12.71 -0.87
CA THR A 39 1.77 -13.29 0.07
C THR A 39 0.36 -12.70 -0.07
N PHE A 40 0.17 -11.72 -0.97
CA PHE A 40 -1.15 -11.16 -1.25
C PHE A 40 -1.87 -12.03 -2.29
N ASN A 41 -2.96 -12.69 -1.85
CA ASN A 41 -3.77 -13.56 -2.72
C ASN A 41 -4.75 -12.79 -3.63
N GLY A 42 -4.75 -11.46 -3.59
CA GLY A 42 -5.64 -10.61 -4.38
C GLY A 42 -4.98 -10.02 -5.63
N HIS A 43 -5.77 -9.31 -6.43
CA HIS A 43 -5.24 -8.58 -7.57
C HIS A 43 -4.62 -7.25 -7.12
N PHE A 44 -3.31 -7.15 -7.20
CA PHE A 44 -2.61 -5.91 -6.87
C PHE A 44 -2.62 -4.93 -8.05
N GLN A 45 -3.14 -3.72 -7.82
CA GLN A 45 -3.08 -2.62 -8.78
C GLN A 45 -2.15 -1.52 -8.28
N LYS A 46 -1.14 -1.16 -9.08
CA LYS A 46 -0.22 -0.05 -8.78
C LYS A 46 -0.95 1.26 -8.44
N ARG A 47 -2.06 1.53 -9.13
CA ARG A 47 -2.91 2.71 -8.92
C ARG A 47 -3.45 2.81 -7.49
N THR A 48 -3.70 1.68 -6.83
CA THR A 48 -4.16 1.65 -5.43
C THR A 48 -3.10 2.22 -4.51
N LEU A 49 -1.84 1.81 -4.69
CA LEU A 49 -0.71 2.33 -3.91
C LEU A 49 -0.57 3.86 -4.10
N PHE A 50 -0.69 4.37 -5.33
CA PHE A 50 -0.68 5.82 -5.58
C PHE A 50 -1.83 6.55 -4.90
N ARG A 51 -3.05 5.99 -4.92
CA ARG A 51 -4.20 6.58 -4.23
C ARG A 51 -3.97 6.65 -2.73
N LEU A 52 -3.42 5.59 -2.13
CA LEU A 52 -3.11 5.54 -0.70
C LEU A 52 -2.03 6.56 -0.32
N LYS A 53 -0.99 6.70 -1.15
CA LYS A 53 0.05 7.72 -0.99
C LYS A 53 -0.54 9.14 -1.05
N MET A 54 -1.34 9.43 -2.08
CA MET A 54 -2.01 10.73 -2.26
C MET A 54 -2.94 11.09 -1.09
N GLN A 55 -3.54 10.10 -0.44
CA GLN A 55 -4.40 10.31 0.74
C GLN A 55 -3.62 10.37 2.05
N GLY A 56 -2.29 10.15 2.02
CA GLY A 56 -1.43 10.16 3.20
C GLY A 56 -1.67 8.96 4.12
N PHE A 57 -2.02 7.80 3.56
CA PHE A 57 -2.27 6.56 4.30
C PHE A 57 -1.05 5.64 4.39
N ILE A 58 0.04 5.98 3.71
CA ILE A 58 1.27 5.19 3.66
C ILE A 58 2.38 5.94 4.38
N THR A 59 3.21 5.20 5.10
CA THR A 59 4.55 5.61 5.52
C THR A 59 5.56 4.95 4.60
N GLU A 60 6.54 5.73 4.15
CA GLU A 60 7.56 5.31 3.21
C GLU A 60 8.93 5.30 3.90
N GLN A 61 9.68 4.21 3.77
CA GLN A 61 11.03 4.09 4.28
C GLN A 61 11.99 3.65 3.17
N ALA A 62 12.89 4.56 2.80
CA ALA A 62 13.95 4.29 1.84
C ALA A 62 15.01 3.35 2.45
N HIS A 63 15.46 2.38 1.67
CA HIS A 63 16.54 1.47 2.04
C HIS A 63 17.25 0.92 0.80
N TYR A 64 18.45 0.35 0.98
CA TYR A 64 19.24 -0.22 -0.11
C TYR A 64 19.30 -1.74 0.04
N VAL A 65 19.07 -2.44 -1.07
CA VAL A 65 19.24 -3.90 -1.16
C VAL A 65 20.17 -4.18 -2.32
N MET A 66 21.36 -4.72 -2.03
CA MET A 66 22.39 -5.02 -3.04
C MET A 66 22.74 -3.83 -3.94
N GLY A 67 22.81 -2.62 -3.37
CA GLY A 67 23.10 -1.38 -4.11
C GLY A 67 21.91 -0.76 -4.82
N ILE A 68 20.77 -1.44 -4.90
CA ILE A 68 19.53 -0.93 -5.51
C ILE A 68 18.75 -0.15 -4.46
N HIS A 69 18.24 1.03 -4.85
CA HIS A 69 17.44 1.88 -3.98
C HIS A 69 15.96 1.47 -4.00
N TRP A 70 15.45 1.08 -2.82
CA TRP A 70 14.07 0.63 -2.62
C TRP A 70 13.35 1.54 -1.63
N LEU A 71 12.04 1.63 -1.81
CA LEU A 71 11.12 2.31 -0.92
C LEU A 71 10.14 1.28 -0.35
N ARG A 72 10.21 1.05 0.95
CA ARG A 72 9.24 0.24 1.66
C ARG A 72 8.03 1.08 2.00
N ALA A 73 6.87 0.70 1.49
CA ALA A 73 5.57 1.31 1.73
C ALA A 73 4.76 0.43 2.69
N SER A 74 4.39 0.97 3.83
CA SER A 74 3.56 0.33 4.86
C SER A 74 2.38 1.22 5.26
N LEU A 75 1.30 0.62 5.76
CA LEU A 75 0.13 1.38 6.21
C LEU A 75 0.46 2.17 7.48
N ASN A 76 0.16 3.48 7.48
CA ASN A 76 0.36 4.34 8.64
C ASN A 76 -0.87 4.40 9.55
N GLN A 77 -0.75 5.05 10.70
CA GLN A 77 -1.85 5.14 11.68
C GLN A 77 -3.12 5.77 11.10
N ARG A 78 -3.01 6.73 10.16
CA ARG A 78 -4.15 7.35 9.49
C ARG A 78 -4.85 6.36 8.55
N GLY A 79 -4.09 5.58 7.79
CA GLY A 79 -4.63 4.50 6.96
C GLY A 79 -5.33 3.43 7.79
N LYS A 80 -4.74 3.05 8.94
CA LYS A 80 -5.35 2.12 9.90
C LYS A 80 -6.66 2.65 10.48
N ALA A 81 -6.68 3.92 10.89
CA ALA A 81 -7.89 4.57 11.40
C ALA A 81 -9.00 4.65 10.33
N TRP A 82 -8.63 4.99 9.09
CA TRP A 82 -9.56 4.98 7.97
C TRP A 82 -10.13 3.58 7.74
N LEU A 83 -9.28 2.55 7.71
CA LEU A 83 -9.70 1.16 7.54
C LEU A 83 -10.66 0.71 8.65
N SER A 84 -10.36 1.03 9.91
CA SER A 84 -11.22 0.69 11.05
C SER A 84 -12.62 1.30 10.92
N ASN A 85 -12.72 2.54 10.46
CA ASN A 85 -14.01 3.21 10.28
C ASN A 85 -14.82 2.64 9.10
N ASN A 86 -14.14 2.18 8.04
CA ASN A 86 -14.78 1.67 6.82
C ASN A 86 -15.06 0.17 6.88
N ARG A 87 -14.35 -0.59 7.74
CA ARG A 87 -14.68 -1.99 8.06
C ARG A 87 -16.08 -2.14 8.67
N GLY A 88 -16.52 -1.14 9.45
CA GLY A 88 -17.84 -1.13 10.08
C GLY A 88 -19.00 -0.99 9.09
N GLU A 89 -18.79 -0.36 7.93
CA GLU A 89 -19.84 -0.16 6.91
C GLU A 89 -20.01 -1.36 5.97
N THR A 90 -19.12 -2.36 6.01
CA THR A 90 -19.21 -3.55 5.14
C THR A 90 -20.01 -4.70 5.78
N HIS A 91 -20.51 -4.50 7.00
CA HIS A 91 -21.27 -5.49 7.79
C HIS A 91 -22.65 -4.97 8.26
N ALA A 92 -23.22 -3.97 7.60
CA ALA A 92 -24.60 -3.50 7.83
C ALA A 92 -25.50 -3.80 6.63
#